data_AF-A0A6V7KL48-F1
#
_entry.id   AF-A0A6V7KL48-F1
#
_cell.length_a   1.000
_cell.length_b   1.000
_cell.length_c   1.000
_cell.angle_alpha   90.00
_cell.angle_beta   90.00
_cell.angle_gamma   90.00
#
_symmetry.space_group_name_H-M   'P 1'
#
loop_
_entity.id
_entity.type
_entity.pdbx_description
1 polymer ?
#
loop_
_entity_poly.entity_id
_entity_poly.type
_entity_poly.pdbx_seq_one_letter_code
_entity_poly.pdbx_strand_id
1 'polypeptide(L)' 'QPTMPVYNITQSRVVPITWGEVLEKGKSVAYNYPFEWAIWYPDGDIRSSKFIHNLIVFFFHLIPAYFIDFLMLIFMQKR' A
#
# COMPACT_ATOMS: atom_id res chain seq x y z
N GLN A 1 -21.64 36.27 5.66
CA GLN A 1 -21.55 34.85 6.07
C GLN A 1 -20.55 34.19 5.13
N PRO A 2 -19.48 33.53 5.61
CA PRO A 2 -18.55 32.88 4.69
C PRO A 2 -19.22 31.65 4.09
N THR A 3 -19.54 31.71 2.79
CA THR A 3 -20.06 30.58 2.01
C THR A 3 -18.89 29.67 1.68
N MET A 4 -18.86 28.47 2.24
CA MET A 4 -17.87 27.45 1.87
C MET A 4 -18.12 27.04 0.41
N PRO A 5 -17.17 27.24 -0.52
CA PRO A 5 -17.38 26.87 -1.91
C PRO A 5 -17.43 25.35 -2.01
N VAL A 6 -18.55 24.82 -2.54
CA VAL A 6 -18.70 23.40 -2.86
C VAL A 6 -18.36 23.22 -4.33
N TYR A 7 -17.31 22.46 -4.61
CA TYR A 7 -16.88 22.14 -5.97
C TYR A 7 -17.38 20.73 -6.34
N ASN A 8 -18.08 20.61 -7.47
CA ASN A 8 -18.41 19.32 -8.07
C ASN A 8 -17.35 18.98 -9.11
N ILE A 9 -16.56 17.95 -8.83
CA ILE A 9 -15.51 17.48 -9.73
C ILE A 9 -16.02 16.21 -10.39
N THR A 10 -16.29 16.28 -11.70
CA THR A 10 -16.60 15.11 -12.51
C THR A 10 -15.41 14.79 -13.40
N GLN A 11 -15.10 13.50 -13.57
CA GLN A 11 -14.07 13.03 -14.50
C GLN A 11 -14.62 13.14 -15.92
N SER A 12 -14.76 14.37 -16.43
CA SER A 12 -14.90 14.59 -17.86
C SER A 12 -13.58 14.12 -18.48
N ARG A 13 -13.64 13.22 -19.46
CA ARG A 13 -12.51 12.46 -20.05
C ARG A 13 -11.39 13.31 -20.69
N VAL A 14 -11.32 14.59 -20.34
CA VAL A 14 -10.34 15.62 -20.74
C VAL A 14 -8.91 15.23 -20.34
N VAL A 15 -8.73 14.61 -19.17
CA VAL A 15 -7.43 14.04 -18.75
C VAL A 15 -7.66 12.61 -18.27
N PRO A 16 -7.42 11.60 -19.12
CA PRO A 16 -7.43 10.21 -18.67
C PRO A 16 -6.21 10.00 -17.77
N ILE A 17 -6.46 9.61 -16.52
CA ILE A 17 -5.42 9.19 -15.58
C ILE A 17 -5.61 7.72 -15.28
N THR A 18 -4.53 6.95 -15.32
CA THR A 18 -4.53 5.54 -14.94
C THR A 18 -4.36 5.41 -13.42
N TRP A 19 -4.89 4.33 -12.85
CA TRP A 19 -4.69 4.04 -11.42
C TRP A 19 -3.20 3.87 -11.07
N GLY A 20 -2.37 3.43 -12.02
CA GLY A 20 -0.92 3.37 -11.84
C GLY A 20 -0.30 4.76 -11.64
N GLU A 21 -0.67 5.74 -12.46
CA GLU A 21 -0.19 7.12 -12.33
C GLU A 21 -0.67 7.80 -11.05
N VAL A 22 -1.91 7.52 -10.63
CA VAL A 22 -2.43 7.99 -9.33
C VAL A 22 -1.58 7.44 -8.18
N LEU A 23 -1.25 6.15 -8.24
CA LEU A 23 -0.45 5.49 -7.22
C LEU A 23 0.98 6.02 -7.18
N GLU A 24 1.63 6.21 -8.33
CA GLU A 24 2.99 6.75 -8.43
C GLU A 24 3.06 8.17 -7.86
N LYS A 25 2.10 9.03 -8.21
CA LYS A 25 1.95 10.36 -7.63
C LYS A 25 1.74 10.27 -6.11
N GLY A 26 0.84 9.40 -5.65
CA GLY A 26 0.60 9.16 -4.23
C GLY A 26 1.85 8.72 -3.47
N LYS A 27 2.63 7.79 -4.03
CA LYS A 27 3.91 7.34 -3.47
C LYS A 27 4.91 8.49 -3.35
N SER A 28 5.10 9.27 -4.42
CA SER A 28 6.02 10.41 -4.39
C SER A 28 5.66 11.42 -3.28
N VAL A 29 4.37 11.67 -3.06
CA VAL A 29 3.90 12.54 -1.97
C VAL A 29 4.16 11.90 -0.61
N ALA A 30 3.85 10.61 -0.46
CA ALA A 30 4.07 9.87 0.78
C ALA A 30 5.56 9.75 1.17
N TYR A 31 6.47 9.70 0.18
CA TYR A 31 7.91 9.75 0.43
C TYR A 31 8.40 11.16 0.81
N ASN A 32 7.82 12.20 0.23
CA ASN A 32 8.16 13.59 0.57
C ASN A 32 7.61 14.01 1.94
N TYR A 33 6.46 13.45 2.35
CA TYR A 33 5.79 13.74 3.61
C TYR A 33 5.49 12.42 4.33
N PRO A 34 6.50 11.78 4.95
CA PRO A 34 6.31 10.51 5.63
C PRO A 34 5.36 10.69 6.82
N PHE A 35 4.44 9.73 6.99
CA PHE A 35 3.62 9.66 8.19
C PHE A 35 4.50 9.26 9.38
N GLU A 36 4.36 9.96 10.51
CA GLU A 36 4.99 9.55 11.75
C GLU A 36 4.48 8.14 12.12
N TRP A 37 5.40 7.21 12.44
CA TRP A 37 5.13 5.80 12.83
C TRP A 37 4.77 4.80 11.72
N ALA A 38 5.10 5.06 10.45
CA ALA A 38 4.97 4.03 9.42
C ALA A 38 6.01 2.89 9.63
N ILE A 39 5.57 1.71 10.10
CA ILE A 39 6.42 0.51 10.23
C ILE A 39 6.88 0.01 8.86
N TRP A 40 6.05 0.20 7.83
CA TRP A 40 6.35 -0.09 6.43
C TRP A 40 5.93 1.09 5.56
N TYR A 41 6.82 1.53 4.67
CA TYR A 41 6.44 2.45 3.60
C TYR A 41 5.45 1.73 2.67
N PRO A 42 4.38 2.41 2.21
CA PRO A 42 3.42 1.83 1.28
C PRO A 42 4.07 1.67 -0.11
N ASP A 43 4.93 0.66 -0.26
CA ASP A 43 5.48 0.26 -1.54
C ASP A 43 4.59 -0.79 -2.23
N GLY A 44 3.28 -0.52 -2.22
CA GLY A 44 2.32 -1.31 -2.98
C GLY A 44 2.45 -0.97 -4.45
N ASP A 45 2.84 -1.91 -5.30
CA ASP A 45 2.83 -1.75 -6.75
C ASP A 45 1.54 -2.38 -7.33
N ILE A 46 0.85 -1.66 -8.23
CA ILE A 46 -0.33 -2.18 -8.91
C ILE A 46 0.18 -3.08 -10.04
N ARG A 47 0.33 -4.36 -9.74
CA ARG A 47 0.74 -5.36 -10.75
C ARG A 47 -0.45 -5.72 -11.63
N SER A 48 -0.24 -5.68 -12.94
CA SER A 48 -1.24 -6.06 -13.94
C SER A 48 -1.62 -7.55 -13.92
N SER A 49 -0.75 -8.40 -13.37
CA SER A 49 -0.96 -9.84 -13.28
C SER A 49 -1.32 -10.29 -11.87
N LYS A 50 -2.53 -10.84 -11.71
CA LYS A 50 -3.03 -11.46 -10.48
C LYS A 50 -2.15 -12.64 -10.02
N PHE A 51 -1.54 -13.36 -10.97
CA PHE A 51 -0.67 -14.50 -10.66
C PHE A 51 0.60 -14.05 -9.94
N ILE A 52 1.28 -13.03 -10.48
CA ILE A 52 2.51 -12.48 -9.89
C ILE A 52 2.21 -11.84 -8.53
N HIS A 53 1.08 -11.13 -8.42
CA HIS A 53 0.64 -10.57 -7.15
C HIS A 53 0.45 -11.66 -6.08
N ASN A 54 -0.26 -12.74 -6.40
CA ASN A 54 -0.48 -13.85 -5.46
C ASN A 54 0.83 -14.55 -5.08
N LEU A 55 1.76 -14.70 -6.03
CA LEU A 55 3.06 -15.30 -5.76
C LEU A 55 3.85 -14.43 -4.77
N ILE A 56 3.92 -13.12 -4.98
CA ILE A 56 4.61 -12.20 -4.08
C ILE A 56 3.94 -12.19 -2.69
N VAL A 57 2.62 -12.16 -2.62
CA VAL A 57 1.90 -12.25 -1.34
C VAL A 57 2.22 -13.55 -0.62
N PHE A 58 2.27 -14.67 -1.33
CA PHE A 58 2.63 -15.96 -0.76
C PHE A 58 4.07 -15.96 -0.19
N PHE A 59 5.05 -15.47 -0.95
CA PHE A 59 6.45 -15.48 -0.53
C PHE A 59 6.81 -14.41 0.51
N PHE A 60 6.19 -13.23 0.46
CA PHE A 60 6.55 -12.09 1.33
C PHE A 60 5.61 -11.88 2.52
N HIS A 61 4.39 -12.43 2.50
CA HIS A 61 3.49 -12.36 3.65
C HIS A 61 3.25 -13.73 4.29
N LEU A 62 2.97 -14.77 3.51
CA LEU A 62 2.56 -16.06 4.08
C LEU A 62 3.74 -16.85 4.65
N ILE A 63 4.81 -17.03 3.86
CA ILE A 63 5.99 -17.78 4.30
C ILE A 63 6.65 -17.11 5.52
N PRO A 64 6.90 -15.79 5.54
CA PRO A 64 7.54 -15.15 6.68
C PRO A 64 6.67 -15.22 7.93
N ALA A 65 5.34 -15.08 7.81
CA ALA A 65 4.43 -15.21 8.95
C ALA A 65 4.52 -16.60 9.59
N TYR A 66 4.37 -17.67 8.81
CA TYR A 66 4.49 -19.03 9.34
C TYR A 66 5.89 -19.35 9.84
N PHE A 67 6.93 -18.79 9.22
CA PHE A 67 8.30 -18.94 9.69
C PHE A 67 8.50 -18.30 11.06
N ILE A 68 8.01 -17.08 11.27
CA ILE A 68 8.08 -16.40 12.57
C ILE A 68 7.25 -17.15 13.62
N ASP A 69 6.05 -17.61 13.29
CA ASP A 69 5.23 -18.41 14.21
C ASP A 69 5.94 -19.72 14.60
N PHE A 70 6.57 -20.38 13.63
CA PHE A 70 7.37 -21.58 13.88
C PHE A 70 8.59 -21.29 14.76
N LEU A 71 9.30 -20.19 14.51
CA LEU A 71 10.42 -19.76 15.36
C LEU A 71 9.93 -19.41 16.77
N MET A 72 8.78 -18.75 16.92
CA MET A 72 8.19 -18.47 18.24
C MET A 72 7.81 -19.75 18.98
N LEU A 73 7.31 -20.77 18.28
CA LEU A 73 7.02 -22.09 18.85
C LEU A 73 8.30 -22.81 19.30
N ILE A 74 9.39 -22.74 18.51
CA ILE A 74 10.68 -23.35 18.86
C ILE A 74 11.35 -22.62 20.01
N PHE A 75 11.40 -21.29 19.94
CA PHE A 75 12.13 -20.48 20.92
C PHE A 75 11.35 -20.21 22.20
N MET A 76 10.06 -20.58 22.24
CA MET A 76 9.14 -20.57 23.38
C MET A 76 9.74 -19.86 24.60
N GLN A 77 9.81 -18.52 24.55
CA GLN A 77 10.22 -17.74 25.70
C GLN A 77 9.17 -17.97 26.79
N LYS A 78 9.54 -18.76 27.79
CA LYS A 78 8.75 -18.92 29.00
C LYS A 78 8.57 -17.53 29.59
N ARG A 79 7.30 -17.13 29.69
CA ARG A 79 6.83 -15.85 30.24
C ARG A 79 7.48 -15.55 31.60
#